data_AF-A0A3S0JGA6-F1
#
_entry.id   AF-A0A3S0JGA6-F1
#
_cell.length_a   1.000
_cell.length_b   1.000
_cell.length_c   1.000
_cell.angle_alpha   90.00
_cell.angle_beta   90.00
_cell.angle_gamma   90.00
#
_symmetry.space_group_name_H-M   'P 1'
#
loop_
_entity.id
_entity.type
_entity.pdbx_description
1 polymer ?
#
loop_
_entity_poly.entity_id
_entity_poly.type
_entity_poly.pdbx_seq_one_letter_code
_entity_poly.pdbx_strand_id
1 'polypeptide(L)'
;MNEIDWKYLANRADALFMRPQPTYAWAEILEGAAVHGVAGKVHAMRAVSGNTVRGLHKLDKDASNVDAIASHFVAQQHAMLHSLANLETRMQYDAFCDELRAGLAAALSHVKPEMLVSYNRIRKLVDLVMEHLVAMAEEIKPALRARLVPWLYLPLDSQMLGNEVLFDTAIVQRIAGQARPGYGQIRQRSDYVTLQTALDARCQILSDQIGQPMHPIYFDLLWRDRLHATGGNLFEVNMAGDQDGFDSVTAISKPVNQSRSGPVKRPPATPKSCPAGGAHDKRLAWIEQLQAWRPQLVTAELVDYMSNTLLDNLVRALGTGNSYGPRLSAGVDLALSLPNDRLQEQIRLLLEDRKRHDGAVASVRMPESPAGRRALLIALWTCRPVGCDRNGRFKVDSKNVYGDPHYRPPKA
;
A
#
# COMPACT_ATOMS: atom_id res chain seq x y z
N MET A 1 -2.59 16.49 -3.54
CA MET A 1 -1.48 15.90 -4.32
C MET A 1 -1.57 16.49 -5.72
N ASN A 2 -0.43 16.77 -6.35
CA ASN A 2 -0.45 17.01 -7.79
C ASN A 2 -0.85 15.70 -8.48
N GLU A 3 -1.59 15.81 -9.57
CA GLU A 3 -1.98 14.66 -10.39
C GLU A 3 -0.71 14.02 -11.00
N ILE A 4 -0.57 12.70 -10.89
CA ILE A 4 0.58 12.00 -11.45
C ILE A 4 0.35 11.84 -12.95
N ASP A 5 1.26 12.38 -13.77
CA ASP A 5 1.29 12.07 -15.20
C ASP A 5 1.76 10.63 -15.38
N TRP A 6 0.79 9.72 -15.47
CA TRP A 6 1.00 8.29 -15.67
C TRP A 6 1.71 7.96 -16.99
N LYS A 7 1.56 8.81 -18.01
CA LYS A 7 2.22 8.63 -19.30
C LYS A 7 3.69 9.02 -19.22
N TYR A 8 3.99 10.12 -18.54
CA TYR A 8 5.37 10.49 -18.19
C TYR A 8 6.04 9.40 -17.34
N LEU A 9 5.35 8.89 -16.31
CA LEU A 9 5.86 7.80 -15.46
C LEU A 9 6.18 6.55 -16.27
N ALA A 10 5.25 6.07 -17.10
CA ALA A 10 5.46 4.89 -17.94
C ALA A 10 6.63 5.08 -18.92
N ASN A 11 6.76 6.26 -19.54
CA ASN A 11 7.87 6.57 -20.45
C ASN A 11 9.22 6.62 -19.71
N ARG A 12 9.25 7.20 -18.50
CA ARG A 12 10.44 7.27 -17.65
C ARG A 12 10.86 5.89 -17.17
N ALA A 13 9.88 5.06 -16.79
CA ALA A 13 10.11 3.69 -16.36
C ALA A 13 10.59 2.79 -17.49
N ASP A 14 10.03 2.88 -18.70
CA ASP A 14 10.53 2.12 -19.86
C ASP A 14 12.01 2.45 -20.14
N ALA A 15 12.39 3.73 -20.08
CA ALA A 15 13.79 4.13 -20.24
C ALA A 15 14.71 3.51 -19.17
N LEU A 16 14.30 3.49 -17.90
CA LEU A 16 15.10 2.99 -16.77
C LEU A 16 15.12 1.46 -16.65
N PHE A 17 14.03 0.78 -17.00
CA PHE A 17 13.89 -0.68 -16.81
C PHE A 17 14.16 -1.47 -18.09
N MET A 18 13.80 -0.99 -19.28
CA MET A 18 14.05 -1.71 -20.54
C MET A 18 15.41 -1.34 -21.15
N ARG A 19 15.78 -0.05 -21.03
CA ARG A 19 16.94 0.54 -21.72
C ARG A 19 17.91 1.30 -20.78
N PRO A 20 18.22 0.79 -19.56
CA PRO A 20 19.11 1.51 -18.66
C PRO A 20 20.49 1.74 -19.26
N GLN A 21 21.06 2.89 -18.96
CA GLN A 21 22.42 3.29 -19.33
C GLN A 21 23.06 4.12 -18.20
N PRO A 22 24.31 3.84 -17.80
CA PRO A 22 25.07 2.64 -18.13
C PRO A 22 24.44 1.37 -17.52
N THR A 23 24.84 0.21 -18.06
CA THR A 23 24.68 -1.11 -17.43
C THR A 23 25.92 -1.45 -16.59
N TYR A 24 25.85 -2.51 -15.80
CA TYR A 24 26.95 -2.97 -14.93
C TYR A 24 27.05 -4.50 -14.98
N ALA A 25 28.21 -5.05 -14.60
CA ALA A 25 28.33 -6.50 -14.42
C ALA A 25 27.49 -6.98 -13.23
N TRP A 26 27.03 -8.24 -13.27
CA TRP A 26 26.19 -8.84 -12.22
C TRP A 26 26.78 -8.69 -10.81
N ALA A 27 28.09 -8.91 -10.67
CA ALA A 27 28.79 -8.78 -9.39
C ALA A 27 28.81 -7.32 -8.91
N GLU A 28 29.06 -6.34 -9.79
CA GLU A 28 29.08 -4.92 -9.42
C GLU A 28 27.73 -4.45 -8.87
N ILE A 29 26.61 -4.89 -9.44
CA ILE A 29 25.26 -4.55 -8.96
C ILE A 29 25.04 -5.00 -7.50
N LEU A 30 25.70 -6.08 -7.08
CA LEU A 30 25.58 -6.69 -5.76
C LEU A 30 26.64 -6.18 -4.77
N GLU A 31 27.88 -6.02 -5.24
CA GLU A 31 29.07 -5.75 -4.43
C GLU A 31 29.49 -4.27 -4.41
N GLY A 32 29.06 -3.45 -5.38
CA GLY A 32 29.27 -2.01 -5.40
C GLY A 32 29.67 -1.47 -6.78
N ALA A 33 28.70 -1.07 -7.58
CA ALA A 33 28.92 -0.40 -8.85
C ALA A 33 29.40 1.05 -8.63
N ALA A 34 30.38 1.50 -9.43
CA ALA A 34 30.84 2.89 -9.41
C ALA A 34 29.87 3.79 -10.19
N VAL A 35 29.28 4.77 -9.51
CA VAL A 35 28.26 5.67 -10.09
C VAL A 35 28.65 7.12 -9.87
N HIS A 36 28.58 7.94 -10.93
CA HIS A 36 29.06 9.32 -10.92
C HIS A 36 27.95 10.30 -10.53
N GLY A 37 28.06 10.88 -9.34
CA GLY A 37 27.12 11.89 -8.83
C GLY A 37 27.28 13.28 -9.47
N VAL A 38 26.36 14.18 -9.14
CA VAL A 38 26.17 15.52 -9.73
C VAL A 38 27.40 16.46 -9.66
N ALA A 39 28.40 16.13 -8.83
CA ALA A 39 29.65 16.87 -8.69
C ALA A 39 30.90 16.06 -9.11
N GLY A 40 30.75 15.01 -9.93
CA GLY A 40 31.84 14.11 -10.33
C GLY A 40 32.32 13.15 -9.24
N LYS A 41 31.79 13.26 -8.01
CA LYS A 41 32.04 12.31 -6.92
C LYS A 41 31.53 10.93 -7.32
N VAL A 42 32.36 9.91 -7.14
CA VAL A 42 31.99 8.50 -7.35
C VAL A 42 31.37 7.94 -6.07
N HIS A 43 30.24 7.25 -6.21
CA HIS A 43 29.54 6.54 -5.15
C HIS A 43 29.53 5.03 -5.48
N ALA A 44 29.77 4.18 -4.48
CA ALA A 44 29.61 2.73 -4.62
C ALA A 44 28.16 2.36 -4.30
N MET A 45 27.39 2.00 -5.33
CA MET A 45 25.96 1.70 -5.23
C MET A 45 25.71 0.19 -5.30
N ARG A 46 24.80 -0.32 -4.48
CA ARG A 46 24.41 -1.74 -4.41
C ARG A 46 22.90 -1.86 -4.49
N ALA A 47 22.39 -2.94 -5.11
CA ALA A 47 20.96 -3.27 -5.15
C ALA A 47 20.32 -3.36 -3.76
N VAL A 48 21.12 -3.72 -2.74
CA VAL A 48 20.70 -3.76 -1.33
C VAL A 48 21.65 -2.90 -0.50
N SER A 49 21.10 -1.91 0.20
CA SER A 49 21.85 -1.02 1.11
C SER A 49 21.74 -1.47 2.57
N GLY A 50 22.64 -0.96 3.43
CA GLY A 50 22.60 -1.18 4.88
C GLY A 50 21.27 -0.75 5.53
N ASN A 51 20.63 0.31 5.01
CA ASN A 51 19.31 0.76 5.47
C ASN A 51 18.21 -0.25 5.16
N THR A 52 18.26 -0.88 3.99
CA THR A 52 17.30 -1.91 3.56
C THR A 52 17.31 -3.11 4.51
N VAL A 53 18.49 -3.53 4.97
CA VAL A 53 18.69 -4.74 5.81
C VAL A 53 18.69 -4.44 7.31
N ARG A 54 18.48 -3.20 7.74
CA ARG A 54 18.53 -2.79 9.16
C ARG A 54 17.53 -3.56 10.04
N GLY A 55 16.39 -3.99 9.47
CA GLY A 55 15.39 -4.81 10.18
C GLY A 55 15.72 -6.30 10.30
N LEU A 56 16.83 -6.76 9.73
CA LEU A 56 17.39 -8.11 9.96
C LEU A 56 18.37 -8.05 11.13
N HIS A 57 17.82 -7.99 12.36
CA HIS A 57 18.65 -7.97 13.56
C HIS A 57 19.54 -9.21 13.64
N LYS A 58 20.82 -9.02 13.92
CA LYS A 58 21.83 -10.09 13.89
C LYS A 58 22.01 -10.75 15.26
N LEU A 59 22.44 -12.00 15.25
CA LEU A 59 23.03 -12.72 16.38
C LEU A 59 24.49 -12.32 16.53
N ASP A 60 25.24 -12.42 15.42
CA ASP A 60 26.61 -11.93 15.30
C ASP A 60 26.62 -10.44 14.90
N LYS A 61 27.31 -9.61 15.68
CA LYS A 61 27.40 -8.16 15.42
C LYS A 61 28.39 -7.82 14.32
N ASP A 62 29.34 -8.69 14.01
CA ASP A 62 30.43 -8.41 13.08
C ASP A 62 30.09 -8.91 11.66
N ALA A 63 29.29 -9.98 11.53
CA ALA A 63 28.75 -10.45 10.25
C ALA A 63 27.98 -9.36 9.47
N SER A 64 28.21 -9.23 8.17
CA SER A 64 27.52 -8.24 7.34
C SER A 64 26.33 -8.85 6.59
N ASN A 65 25.12 -8.33 6.85
CA ASN A 65 23.93 -8.74 6.11
C ASN A 65 24.03 -8.39 4.61
N VAL A 66 24.63 -7.24 4.27
CA VAL A 66 24.71 -6.78 2.88
C VAL A 66 25.66 -7.70 2.10
N ASP A 67 26.83 -7.99 2.65
CA ASP A 67 27.82 -8.83 1.97
C ASP A 67 27.37 -10.29 1.91
N ALA A 68 26.68 -10.81 2.94
CA ALA A 68 26.05 -12.13 2.89
C ALA A 68 24.99 -12.26 1.78
N ILE A 69 24.15 -11.23 1.58
CA ILE A 69 23.19 -11.18 0.46
C ILE A 69 23.95 -11.13 -0.88
N ALA A 70 24.94 -10.25 -1.01
CA ALA A 70 25.72 -10.11 -2.24
C ALA A 70 26.40 -11.44 -2.62
N SER A 71 27.16 -12.04 -1.70
CA SER A 71 27.84 -13.33 -1.91
C SER A 71 26.86 -14.45 -2.29
N HIS A 72 25.67 -14.49 -1.70
CA HIS A 72 24.63 -15.49 -2.04
C HIS A 72 24.18 -15.37 -3.49
N PHE A 73 23.96 -14.15 -4.01
CA PHE A 73 23.50 -13.92 -5.38
C PHE A 73 24.62 -13.93 -6.43
N VAL A 74 25.85 -13.58 -6.05
CA VAL A 74 27.05 -13.74 -6.90
C VAL A 74 27.35 -15.23 -7.12
N ALA A 75 27.36 -16.04 -6.05
CA ALA A 75 27.64 -17.47 -6.14
C ALA A 75 26.62 -18.26 -7.00
N GLN A 76 25.42 -17.71 -7.21
CA GLN A 76 24.35 -18.33 -8.00
C GLN A 76 24.20 -17.75 -9.42
N GLN A 77 25.03 -16.78 -9.84
CA GLN A 77 24.90 -16.06 -11.11
C GLN A 77 24.60 -16.97 -12.31
N HIS A 78 25.40 -18.01 -12.53
CA HIS A 78 25.23 -18.90 -13.69
C HIS A 78 23.91 -19.67 -13.65
N ALA A 79 23.55 -20.22 -12.48
CA ALA A 79 22.29 -20.95 -12.30
C ALA A 79 21.07 -20.03 -12.46
N MET A 80 21.13 -18.80 -11.94
CA MET A 80 20.06 -17.81 -12.07
C MET A 80 19.89 -17.36 -13.53
N LEU A 81 20.98 -17.05 -14.24
CA LEU A 81 20.93 -16.70 -15.66
C LEU A 81 20.32 -17.82 -16.51
N HIS A 82 20.71 -19.07 -16.24
CA HIS A 82 20.12 -20.24 -16.90
C HIS A 82 18.61 -20.37 -16.59
N SER A 83 18.20 -20.28 -15.32
CA SER A 83 16.78 -20.36 -14.96
C SER A 83 15.97 -19.25 -15.62
N LEU A 84 16.40 -17.98 -15.49
CA LEU A 84 15.71 -16.82 -16.07
C LEU A 84 15.51 -16.94 -17.59
N ALA A 85 16.51 -17.44 -18.31
CA ALA A 85 16.42 -17.68 -19.76
C ALA A 85 15.32 -18.69 -20.13
N ASN A 86 15.03 -19.66 -19.26
CA ASN A 86 14.08 -20.74 -19.47
C ASN A 86 12.70 -20.53 -18.82
N LEU A 87 12.48 -19.48 -18.02
CA LEU A 87 11.14 -19.13 -17.52
C LEU A 87 10.24 -18.69 -18.68
N GLU A 88 9.01 -19.23 -18.76
CA GLU A 88 8.04 -18.88 -19.81
C GLU A 88 6.88 -18.01 -19.29
N THR A 89 6.62 -18.06 -17.98
CA THR A 89 5.46 -17.41 -17.34
C THR A 89 5.83 -16.67 -16.07
N ARG A 90 5.03 -15.65 -15.73
CA ARG A 90 5.13 -14.92 -14.46
C ARG A 90 4.91 -15.81 -13.23
N MET A 91 4.14 -16.90 -13.36
CA MET A 91 3.93 -17.88 -12.28
C MET A 91 5.22 -18.67 -11.98
N GLN A 92 5.96 -19.09 -13.02
CA GLN A 92 7.27 -19.71 -12.83
C GLN A 92 8.28 -18.71 -12.26
N TYR A 93 8.25 -17.44 -12.69
CA TYR A 93 9.08 -16.38 -12.11
C TYR A 93 8.81 -16.15 -10.61
N ASP A 94 7.53 -16.12 -10.19
CA ASP A 94 7.16 -16.00 -8.79
C ASP A 94 7.63 -17.20 -7.95
N ALA A 95 7.49 -18.43 -8.47
CA ALA A 95 8.01 -19.64 -7.83
C ALA A 95 9.55 -19.61 -7.70
N PHE A 96 10.26 -19.21 -8.75
CA PHE A 96 11.72 -19.03 -8.73
C PHE A 96 12.17 -17.99 -7.69
N CYS A 97 11.46 -16.86 -7.57
CA CYS A 97 11.74 -15.88 -6.52
C CYS A 97 11.48 -16.42 -5.10
N ASP A 98 10.56 -17.38 -4.93
CA ASP A 98 10.34 -18.04 -3.64
C ASP A 98 11.41 -19.07 -3.28
N GLU A 99 11.98 -19.75 -4.28
CA GLU A 99 13.16 -20.59 -4.11
C GLU A 99 14.36 -19.74 -3.68
N LEU A 100 14.62 -18.63 -4.37
CA LEU A 100 15.64 -17.65 -3.99
C LEU A 100 15.41 -17.09 -2.58
N ARG A 101 14.15 -16.80 -2.21
CA ARG A 101 13.79 -16.34 -0.85
C ARG A 101 14.09 -17.39 0.21
N ALA A 102 13.84 -18.67 -0.08
CA ALA A 102 14.15 -19.77 0.83
C ALA A 102 15.67 -19.97 0.97
N GLY A 103 16.40 -19.98 -0.15
CA GLY A 103 17.87 -20.04 -0.16
C GLY A 103 18.52 -18.88 0.59
N LEU A 104 18.04 -17.66 0.39
CA LEU A 104 18.55 -16.48 1.07
C LEU A 104 18.27 -16.51 2.58
N ALA A 105 17.09 -16.97 2.99
CA ALA A 105 16.78 -17.15 4.41
C ALA A 105 17.71 -18.16 5.10
N ALA A 106 18.12 -19.22 4.40
CA ALA A 106 19.10 -20.18 4.89
C ALA A 106 20.53 -19.60 4.94
N ALA A 107 20.91 -18.78 3.96
CA ALA A 107 22.22 -18.10 3.91
C ALA A 107 22.38 -17.03 5.00
N LEU A 108 21.29 -16.47 5.51
CA LEU A 108 21.26 -15.48 6.60
C LEU A 108 21.25 -16.14 8.00
N SER A 109 22.03 -17.20 8.20
CA SER A 109 22.07 -17.99 9.44
C SER A 109 22.54 -17.21 10.68
N HIS A 110 23.26 -16.11 10.49
CA HIS A 110 23.68 -15.17 11.55
C HIS A 110 22.58 -14.14 11.91
N VAL A 111 21.44 -14.13 11.23
CA VAL A 111 20.28 -13.29 11.55
C VAL A 111 19.41 -13.97 12.59
N LYS A 112 18.81 -13.19 13.49
CA LYS A 112 17.88 -13.69 14.50
C LYS A 112 16.67 -14.40 13.85
N PRO A 113 16.36 -15.67 14.19
CA PRO A 113 15.32 -16.45 13.51
C PRO A 113 13.94 -15.77 13.48
N GLU A 114 13.53 -15.09 14.54
CA GLU A 114 12.24 -14.37 14.60
C GLU A 114 12.14 -13.23 13.57
N MET A 115 13.28 -12.75 13.05
CA MET A 115 13.31 -11.75 11.99
C MET A 115 13.00 -12.36 10.62
N LEU A 116 13.34 -13.64 10.40
CA LEU A 116 13.16 -14.36 9.13
C LEU A 116 11.73 -14.88 8.95
N VAL A 117 10.90 -14.88 10.01
CA VAL A 117 9.49 -15.32 9.98
C VAL A 117 8.59 -14.43 9.10
N SER A 118 8.95 -13.16 8.88
CA SER A 118 8.20 -12.31 7.95
C SER A 118 8.58 -12.67 6.51
N TYR A 119 7.64 -13.26 5.78
CA TYR A 119 7.76 -13.55 4.35
C TYR A 119 8.29 -12.34 3.56
N ASN A 120 7.65 -11.17 3.72
CA ASN A 120 8.03 -9.97 2.98
C ASN A 120 9.39 -9.40 3.36
N ARG A 121 9.85 -9.58 4.61
CA ARG A 121 11.18 -9.10 5.02
C ARG A 121 12.32 -9.75 4.22
N ILE A 122 12.14 -11.00 3.78
CA ILE A 122 13.10 -11.67 2.89
C ILE A 122 12.70 -11.49 1.43
N ARG A 123 11.41 -11.64 1.09
CA ARG A 123 10.95 -11.53 -0.31
C ARG A 123 11.29 -10.19 -0.93
N LYS A 124 11.11 -9.07 -0.21
CA LYS A 124 11.52 -7.72 -0.66
C LYS A 124 13.00 -7.65 -1.04
N LEU A 125 13.89 -8.36 -0.35
CA LEU A 125 15.32 -8.36 -0.67
C LEU A 125 15.60 -9.10 -1.98
N VAL A 126 14.89 -10.21 -2.21
CA VAL A 126 14.91 -10.91 -3.51
C VAL A 126 14.36 -9.98 -4.60
N ASP A 127 13.19 -9.37 -4.39
CA ASP A 127 12.56 -8.52 -5.40
C ASP A 127 13.45 -7.32 -5.78
N LEU A 128 14.10 -6.65 -4.80
CA LEU A 128 15.09 -5.58 -5.04
C LEU A 128 16.31 -6.06 -5.83
N VAL A 129 16.85 -7.24 -5.50
CA VAL A 129 17.99 -7.81 -6.24
C VAL A 129 17.57 -8.14 -7.67
N MET A 130 16.42 -8.79 -7.85
CA MET A 130 15.90 -9.16 -9.17
C MET A 130 15.58 -7.94 -10.03
N GLU A 131 15.00 -6.88 -9.43
CA GLU A 131 14.77 -5.58 -10.06
C GLU A 131 16.06 -5.02 -10.67
N HIS A 132 17.11 -4.88 -9.84
CA HIS A 132 18.36 -4.26 -10.26
C HIS A 132 19.12 -5.12 -11.27
N LEU A 133 19.14 -6.46 -11.09
CA LEU A 133 19.80 -7.38 -12.01
C LEU A 133 19.08 -7.45 -13.36
N VAL A 134 17.75 -7.62 -13.37
CA VAL A 134 16.99 -7.68 -14.63
C VAL A 134 17.10 -6.37 -15.40
N ALA A 135 16.98 -5.23 -14.72
CA ALA A 135 17.16 -3.92 -15.35
C ALA A 135 18.60 -3.76 -15.86
N MET A 136 19.61 -3.79 -14.98
CA MET A 136 20.91 -3.18 -15.25
C MET A 136 22.05 -4.16 -15.59
N ALA A 137 21.88 -5.48 -15.42
CA ALA A 137 22.97 -6.43 -15.66
C ALA A 137 23.31 -6.56 -17.16
N GLU A 138 24.59 -6.53 -17.48
CA GLU A 138 25.13 -6.74 -18.84
C GLU A 138 24.87 -8.15 -19.38
N GLU A 139 24.78 -9.13 -18.49
CA GLU A 139 24.49 -10.53 -18.79
C GLU A 139 23.03 -10.72 -19.23
N ILE A 140 22.11 -9.90 -18.71
CA ILE A 140 20.69 -9.90 -19.09
C ILE A 140 20.51 -9.14 -20.41
N LYS A 141 20.44 -9.87 -21.53
CA LYS A 141 20.30 -9.29 -22.87
C LYS A 141 18.92 -8.62 -23.07
N PRO A 142 18.81 -7.59 -23.92
CA PRO A 142 17.58 -6.78 -24.05
C PRO A 142 16.30 -7.58 -24.31
N ALA A 143 16.35 -8.65 -25.11
CA ALA A 143 15.20 -9.50 -25.37
C ALA A 143 14.72 -10.28 -24.12
N LEU A 144 15.65 -10.74 -23.27
CA LEU A 144 15.33 -11.37 -21.99
C LEU A 144 14.77 -10.33 -21.02
N ARG A 145 15.38 -9.14 -20.97
CA ARG A 145 14.91 -8.02 -20.14
C ARG A 145 13.46 -7.63 -20.45
N ALA A 146 13.15 -7.42 -21.73
CA ALA A 146 11.80 -7.08 -22.19
C ALA A 146 10.74 -8.14 -21.81
N ARG A 147 11.15 -9.42 -21.71
CA ARG A 147 10.29 -10.51 -21.24
C ARG A 147 10.14 -10.55 -19.71
N LEU A 148 11.19 -10.22 -18.95
CA LEU A 148 11.21 -10.31 -17.49
C LEU A 148 10.66 -9.07 -16.78
N VAL A 149 10.87 -7.86 -17.30
CA VAL A 149 10.39 -6.60 -16.67
C VAL A 149 8.88 -6.60 -16.40
N PRO A 150 7.99 -7.07 -17.30
CA PRO A 150 6.56 -7.20 -17.02
C PRO A 150 6.21 -8.19 -15.89
N TRP A 151 7.15 -9.06 -15.49
CA TRP A 151 6.95 -10.07 -14.44
C TRP A 151 7.45 -9.61 -13.08
N LEU A 152 8.35 -8.62 -13.04
CA LEU A 152 8.92 -8.05 -11.82
C LEU A 152 7.81 -7.57 -10.87
N TYR A 153 8.00 -7.89 -9.59
CA TYR A 153 7.14 -7.47 -8.49
C TYR A 153 7.68 -6.21 -7.83
N LEU A 154 6.79 -5.29 -7.45
CA LEU A 154 7.18 -4.08 -6.73
C LEU A 154 7.72 -4.45 -5.34
N PRO A 155 8.94 -4.03 -4.93
CA PRO A 155 9.46 -4.37 -3.61
C PRO A 155 8.66 -3.74 -2.44
N LEU A 156 7.97 -4.62 -1.71
CA LEU A 156 7.13 -4.43 -0.51
C LEU A 156 7.68 -3.56 0.64
N ASP A 157 7.83 -2.24 0.51
CA ASP A 157 8.30 -1.36 1.61
C ASP A 157 7.24 -0.46 2.26
N SER A 158 7.56 0.16 3.40
CA SER A 158 6.61 0.99 4.16
C SER A 158 6.23 2.32 3.49
N GLN A 159 7.02 2.82 2.54
CA GLN A 159 6.62 3.97 1.72
C GLN A 159 5.63 3.52 0.65
N MET A 160 5.92 2.39 -0.04
CA MET A 160 5.02 1.80 -1.04
C MET A 160 3.68 1.38 -0.42
N LEU A 161 3.70 0.67 0.71
CA LEU A 161 2.49 0.26 1.44
C LEU A 161 1.71 1.45 2.04
N GLY A 162 2.35 2.60 2.23
CA GLY A 162 1.72 3.84 2.68
C GLY A 162 1.23 4.75 1.54
N ASN A 163 1.41 4.34 0.28
CA ASN A 163 1.03 5.14 -0.88
C ASN A 163 -0.42 4.84 -1.31
N GLU A 164 -1.32 5.74 -0.94
CA GLU A 164 -2.77 5.67 -1.23
C GLU A 164 -3.10 5.67 -2.74
N VAL A 165 -2.15 6.02 -3.61
CA VAL A 165 -2.32 5.94 -5.08
C VAL A 165 -2.10 4.51 -5.61
N LEU A 166 -1.33 3.71 -4.88
CA LEU A 166 -1.01 2.31 -5.18
C LEU A 166 -1.97 1.34 -4.50
N PHE A 167 -2.33 1.60 -3.24
CA PHE A 167 -3.16 0.72 -2.43
C PHE A 167 -4.31 1.47 -1.76
N ASP A 168 -5.50 0.88 -1.79
CA ASP A 168 -6.59 1.25 -0.90
C ASP A 168 -6.19 0.97 0.57
N THR A 169 -6.25 1.99 1.42
CA THR A 169 -6.01 1.88 2.87
C THR A 169 -6.75 0.70 3.52
N ALA A 170 -7.94 0.33 3.01
CA ALA A 170 -8.68 -0.83 3.49
C ALA A 170 -7.99 -2.18 3.20
N ILE A 171 -7.33 -2.34 2.04
CA ILE A 171 -6.60 -3.59 1.73
C ILE A 171 -5.34 -3.71 2.62
N VAL A 172 -4.65 -2.59 2.82
CA VAL A 172 -3.44 -2.50 3.64
C VAL A 172 -3.77 -2.77 5.11
N GLN A 173 -4.83 -2.14 5.64
CA GLN A 173 -5.27 -2.34 7.03
C GLN A 173 -5.75 -3.77 7.27
N ARG A 174 -6.46 -4.39 6.32
CA ARG A 174 -6.91 -5.79 6.43
C ARG A 174 -5.74 -6.77 6.53
N ILE A 175 -4.70 -6.57 5.71
CA ILE A 175 -3.54 -7.47 5.63
C ILE A 175 -2.57 -7.26 6.79
N ALA A 176 -2.21 -6.00 7.07
CA ALA A 176 -1.14 -5.68 8.00
C ALA A 176 -1.62 -5.22 9.39
N GLY A 177 -2.94 -5.20 9.62
CA GLY A 177 -3.57 -4.82 10.89
C GLY A 177 -3.60 -3.31 11.18
N GLN A 178 -3.01 -2.49 10.31
CA GLN A 178 -2.87 -1.04 10.50
C GLN A 178 -2.75 -0.31 9.16
N ALA A 179 -3.19 0.95 9.11
CA ALA A 179 -3.21 1.76 7.88
C ALA A 179 -1.82 2.16 7.34
N ARG A 180 -0.76 2.11 8.17
CA ARG A 180 0.62 2.44 7.77
C ARG A 180 1.60 1.38 8.29
N PRO A 181 1.67 0.21 7.65
CA PRO A 181 2.45 -0.89 8.15
C PRO A 181 3.94 -0.76 7.84
N GLY A 182 4.75 -1.32 8.73
CA GLY A 182 6.10 -1.73 8.35
C GLY A 182 6.06 -2.90 7.37
N TYR A 183 7.15 -3.11 6.64
CA TYR A 183 7.29 -4.25 5.74
C TYR A 183 7.30 -5.61 6.46
N GLY A 184 7.62 -5.65 7.76
CA GLY A 184 7.67 -6.86 8.58
C GLY A 184 6.30 -7.43 9.02
N GLN A 185 5.22 -6.72 8.72
CA GLN A 185 3.85 -7.10 9.10
C GLN A 185 3.25 -8.12 8.12
N ILE A 186 3.71 -8.13 6.86
CA ILE A 186 3.31 -9.14 5.86
C ILE A 186 4.09 -10.42 6.19
N ARG A 187 3.39 -11.39 6.80
CA ARG A 187 3.97 -12.64 7.29
C ARG A 187 3.69 -13.83 6.38
N GLN A 188 2.59 -13.82 5.62
CA GLN A 188 2.22 -14.92 4.74
C GLN A 188 2.47 -14.59 3.26
N ARG A 189 2.67 -15.63 2.45
CA ARG A 189 2.77 -15.54 0.99
C ARG A 189 1.48 -15.02 0.36
N SER A 190 0.34 -15.53 0.83
CA SER A 190 -1.02 -15.15 0.41
C SER A 190 -1.26 -13.64 0.51
N ASP A 191 -0.89 -13.04 1.63
CA ASP A 191 -0.97 -11.60 1.89
C ASP A 191 -0.15 -10.79 0.88
N TYR A 192 1.10 -11.19 0.68
CA TYR A 192 2.02 -10.54 -0.26
C TYR A 192 1.50 -10.63 -1.70
N VAL A 193 1.07 -11.83 -2.13
CA VAL A 193 0.51 -12.05 -3.48
C VAL A 193 -0.76 -11.22 -3.68
N THR A 194 -1.62 -11.12 -2.66
CA THR A 194 -2.83 -10.27 -2.70
C THR A 194 -2.50 -8.80 -2.98
N LEU A 195 -1.40 -8.29 -2.42
CA LEU A 195 -0.92 -6.93 -2.70
C LEU A 195 -0.38 -6.79 -4.12
N GLN A 196 0.42 -7.75 -4.61
CA GLN A 196 0.91 -7.72 -6.00
C GLN A 196 -0.25 -7.82 -7.02
N THR A 197 -1.27 -8.63 -6.76
CA THR A 197 -2.47 -8.70 -7.62
C THR A 197 -3.28 -7.39 -7.60
N ALA A 198 -3.29 -6.65 -6.49
CA ALA A 198 -3.90 -5.32 -6.46
C ALA A 198 -3.12 -4.31 -7.33
N LEU A 199 -1.78 -4.38 -7.34
CA LEU A 199 -0.95 -3.60 -8.26
C LEU A 199 -1.17 -3.99 -9.72
N ASP A 200 -1.33 -5.28 -10.03
CA ASP A 200 -1.62 -5.75 -11.39
C ASP A 200 -2.94 -5.18 -11.93
N ALA A 201 -4.00 -5.23 -11.12
CA ALA A 201 -5.28 -4.61 -11.47
C ALA A 201 -5.15 -3.09 -11.67
N ARG A 202 -4.32 -2.43 -10.87
CA ARG A 202 -4.01 -0.99 -11.01
C ARG A 202 -3.25 -0.70 -12.30
N CYS A 203 -2.25 -1.51 -12.65
CA CYS A 203 -1.51 -1.41 -13.91
C CYS A 203 -2.43 -1.54 -15.12
N GLN A 204 -3.35 -2.52 -15.13
CA GLN A 204 -4.31 -2.69 -16.23
C GLN A 204 -5.17 -1.43 -16.43
N ILE A 205 -5.79 -0.91 -15.35
CA ILE A 205 -6.60 0.31 -15.40
C ILE A 205 -5.80 1.50 -15.95
N LEU A 206 -4.56 1.68 -15.47
CA LEU A 206 -3.72 2.77 -15.94
C LEU A 206 -3.32 2.57 -17.41
N SER A 207 -2.96 1.36 -17.83
CA SER A 207 -2.65 1.04 -19.23
C SER A 207 -3.77 1.40 -20.19
N ASP A 208 -5.01 1.04 -19.84
CA ASP A 208 -6.20 1.36 -20.63
C ASP A 208 -6.44 2.89 -20.71
N GLN A 209 -6.10 3.62 -19.65
CA GLN A 209 -6.21 5.09 -19.60
C GLN A 209 -5.13 5.81 -20.42
N ILE A 210 -3.87 5.36 -20.41
CA ILE A 210 -2.75 6.04 -21.10
C ILE A 210 -2.46 5.49 -22.50
N GLY A 211 -3.05 4.34 -22.87
CA GLY A 211 -2.86 3.70 -24.17
C GLY A 211 -1.49 3.02 -24.35
N GLN A 212 -0.81 2.65 -23.27
CA GLN A 212 0.50 1.99 -23.31
C GLN A 212 0.73 1.06 -22.09
N PRO A 213 1.61 0.04 -22.18
CA PRO A 213 1.84 -0.91 -21.10
C PRO A 213 2.35 -0.26 -19.80
N MET A 214 1.76 -0.68 -18.68
CA MET A 214 2.17 -0.40 -17.30
C MET A 214 2.52 -1.72 -16.62
N HIS A 215 3.60 -1.72 -15.85
CA HIS A 215 4.07 -2.90 -15.12
C HIS A 215 4.24 -2.55 -13.64
N PRO A 216 4.00 -3.48 -12.69
CA PRO A 216 4.01 -3.15 -11.25
C PRO A 216 5.32 -2.52 -10.78
N ILE A 217 6.44 -2.95 -11.36
CA ILE A 217 7.77 -2.41 -11.05
C ILE A 217 7.91 -0.92 -11.42
N TYR A 218 7.12 -0.39 -12.36
CA TYR A 218 7.18 1.03 -12.74
C TYR A 218 6.76 1.95 -11.58
N PHE A 219 5.97 1.46 -10.62
CA PHE A 219 5.61 2.20 -9.42
C PHE A 219 6.77 2.41 -8.44
N ASP A 220 7.90 1.71 -8.60
CA ASP A 220 9.12 1.97 -7.83
C ASP A 220 9.63 3.41 -8.02
N LEU A 221 9.35 4.04 -9.18
CA LEU A 221 9.69 5.44 -9.41
C LEU A 221 8.92 6.42 -8.50
N LEU A 222 7.87 5.99 -7.81
CA LEU A 222 7.20 6.79 -6.78
C LEU A 222 7.94 6.78 -5.45
N TRP A 223 8.91 5.88 -5.27
CA TRP A 223 9.75 5.83 -4.07
C TRP A 223 10.71 7.02 -4.05
N ARG A 224 10.69 7.80 -2.97
CA ARG A 224 11.45 9.07 -2.80
C ARG A 224 11.49 9.99 -4.05
N ASP A 225 10.41 10.04 -4.82
CA ASP A 225 10.31 10.88 -6.02
C ASP A 225 11.37 10.57 -7.12
N ARG A 226 11.84 9.32 -7.20
CA ARG A 226 12.74 8.80 -8.28
C ARG A 226 12.26 9.15 -9.69
N LEU A 227 10.96 9.34 -9.89
CA LEU A 227 10.33 9.79 -11.15
C LEU A 227 10.96 11.08 -11.70
N HIS A 228 11.23 12.06 -10.84
CA HIS A 228 11.79 13.37 -11.22
C HIS A 228 13.31 13.45 -11.07
N ALA A 229 13.94 12.42 -10.49
CA ALA A 229 15.39 12.32 -10.39
C ALA A 229 16.06 12.19 -11.78
N THR A 230 17.23 12.80 -11.94
CA THR A 230 18.08 12.63 -13.13
C THR A 230 18.82 11.29 -13.08
N GLY A 231 19.18 10.78 -14.26
CA GLY A 231 19.88 9.50 -14.42
C GLY A 231 19.32 8.62 -15.53
N GLY A 232 20.15 7.73 -16.07
CA GLY A 232 19.79 6.74 -17.08
C GLY A 232 19.55 5.33 -16.52
N ASN A 233 19.77 5.09 -15.21
CA ASN A 233 19.54 3.80 -14.57
C ASN A 233 19.04 3.93 -13.11
N LEU A 234 18.73 2.81 -12.45
CA LEU A 234 18.17 2.76 -11.09
C LEU A 234 19.12 3.28 -10.00
N PHE A 235 20.44 3.12 -10.17
CA PHE A 235 21.39 3.68 -9.20
C PHE A 235 21.50 5.21 -9.30
N GLU A 236 21.49 5.75 -10.51
CA GLU A 236 21.59 7.20 -10.71
C GLU A 236 20.37 7.95 -10.17
N VAL A 237 19.15 7.46 -10.45
CA VAL A 237 17.92 8.07 -9.90
C VAL A 237 17.81 7.92 -8.38
N ASN A 238 18.56 6.99 -7.76
CA ASN A 238 18.66 6.87 -6.31
C ASN A 238 19.56 7.95 -5.67
N MET A 239 20.61 8.42 -6.37
CA MET A 239 21.54 9.42 -5.82
C MET A 239 20.91 10.80 -5.64
N ALA A 240 19.88 11.14 -6.43
CA ALA A 240 19.20 12.44 -6.31
C ALA A 240 18.56 12.65 -4.93
N GLY A 241 18.17 11.56 -4.24
CA GLY A 241 17.59 11.60 -2.90
C GLY A 241 18.61 11.77 -1.75
N ASP A 242 19.91 11.77 -2.04
CA ASP A 242 20.99 11.93 -1.03
C ASP A 242 21.47 13.39 -0.87
N GLN A 243 20.79 14.37 -1.50
CA GLN A 243 21.10 15.80 -1.29
C GLN A 243 20.82 16.26 0.16
N ASP A 244 19.97 15.55 0.90
CA ASP A 244 19.71 15.76 2.33
C ASP A 244 20.46 14.75 3.23
N GLY A 245 21.80 14.73 3.10
CA GLY A 245 22.73 14.33 4.15
C GLY A 245 22.59 12.91 4.73
N PHE A 246 23.13 11.91 4.05
CA PHE A 246 23.49 10.64 4.69
C PHE A 246 24.95 10.68 5.16
N ASP A 247 25.18 10.56 6.48
CA ASP A 247 26.53 10.53 7.06
C ASP A 247 27.31 9.31 6.57
N SER A 248 28.29 9.56 5.71
CA SER A 248 29.25 8.54 5.27
C SER A 248 30.18 8.16 6.42
N VAL A 249 30.09 6.92 6.90
CA VAL A 249 31.10 6.34 7.80
C VAL A 249 32.38 6.06 6.99
N THR A 250 33.24 7.09 6.96
CA THR A 250 34.73 7.09 6.95
C THR A 250 35.50 5.98 6.18
N ALA A 251 36.60 6.27 5.47
CA ALA A 251 37.57 7.35 5.67
C ALA A 251 38.36 7.72 4.40
N ILE A 252 38.93 8.93 4.37
CA ILE A 252 40.37 9.22 4.15
C ILE A 252 40.62 10.72 4.43
N SER A 253 41.61 11.00 5.29
CA SER A 253 42.38 12.24 5.51
C SER A 253 41.72 13.64 5.42
N LYS A 254 41.69 14.34 6.56
CA LYS A 254 41.65 15.82 6.72
C LYS A 254 43.08 16.38 6.91
N PRO A 255 43.37 17.71 6.89
CA PRO A 255 42.51 18.89 7.12
C PRO A 255 42.68 20.02 6.05
N VAL A 256 42.47 21.35 6.20
CA VAL A 256 42.08 22.27 7.31
C VAL A 256 41.34 23.52 6.76
N ASN A 257 40.30 24.03 7.45
CA ASN A 257 39.71 25.40 7.39
C ASN A 257 39.26 26.02 6.02
N GLN A 258 38.37 27.03 5.92
CA GLN A 258 37.74 27.93 6.91
C GLN A 258 36.38 28.50 6.42
N SER A 259 35.43 28.70 7.35
CA SER A 259 34.35 29.71 7.41
C SER A 259 33.64 30.26 6.14
N ARG A 260 32.29 30.27 6.17
CA ARG A 260 31.49 31.53 6.24
C ARG A 260 30.03 31.31 6.64
N SER A 261 29.41 32.36 7.18
CA SER A 261 28.11 32.38 7.85
C SER A 261 27.09 33.27 7.13
N GLY A 262 25.79 33.02 7.32
CA GLY A 262 24.70 33.90 6.88
C GLY A 262 23.32 33.43 7.37
N PRO A 263 22.51 34.26 8.05
CA PRO A 263 21.20 33.86 8.57
C PRO A 263 20.04 34.21 7.62
N VAL A 264 19.07 33.30 7.46
CA VAL A 264 17.80 33.56 6.76
C VAL A 264 16.64 33.64 7.75
N LYS A 265 15.85 34.71 7.67
CA LYS A 265 14.72 34.99 8.57
C LYS A 265 13.50 34.12 8.22
N ARG A 266 12.79 33.61 9.25
CA ARG A 266 11.47 32.96 9.08
C ARG A 266 10.33 34.00 9.09
N PRO A 267 9.23 33.78 8.35
CA PRO A 267 8.01 34.59 8.44
C PRO A 267 7.22 34.33 9.75
N PRO A 268 6.31 35.24 10.15
CA PRO A 268 5.68 35.24 11.47
C PRO A 268 4.56 34.20 11.62
N ALA A 269 4.26 33.85 12.88
CA ALA A 269 3.21 32.91 13.25
C ALA A 269 1.80 33.50 13.12
N THR A 270 0.81 32.65 12.80
CA THR A 270 -0.61 33.00 12.76
C THR A 270 -1.23 33.10 14.17
N PRO A 271 -2.33 33.85 14.35
CA PRO A 271 -2.84 34.22 15.67
C PRO A 271 -3.49 33.05 16.42
N LYS A 272 -3.38 33.07 17.76
CA LYS A 272 -4.08 32.14 18.65
C LYS A 272 -5.50 32.65 18.99
N SER A 273 -6.38 31.69 19.23
CA SER A 273 -7.70 31.76 19.87
C SER A 273 -8.95 32.00 18.99
N CYS A 274 -9.85 31.01 19.06
CA CYS A 274 -11.29 31.05 18.80
C CYS A 274 -11.98 30.10 19.82
N PRO A 275 -13.29 30.22 20.10
CA PRO A 275 -13.86 29.80 21.38
C PRO A 275 -14.02 28.28 21.58
N ALA A 276 -14.37 27.90 22.82
CA ALA A 276 -14.62 26.54 23.25
C ALA A 276 -15.99 25.98 22.76
N GLY A 277 -16.18 25.92 21.45
CA GLY A 277 -17.21 25.09 20.82
C GLY A 277 -16.79 23.63 20.74
N GLY A 278 -17.76 22.71 20.80
CA GLY A 278 -17.55 21.28 20.62
C GLY A 278 -17.07 20.95 19.20
N ALA A 279 -16.58 19.72 18.99
CA ALA A 279 -16.19 19.26 17.66
C ALA A 279 -17.35 19.23 16.65
N HIS A 280 -18.59 19.29 17.14
CA HIS A 280 -19.83 19.44 16.39
C HIS A 280 -19.99 20.86 15.82
N ASP A 281 -19.97 21.86 16.71
CA ASP A 281 -20.22 23.27 16.36
C ASP A 281 -19.13 23.82 15.43
N LYS A 282 -17.89 23.31 15.60
CA LYS A 282 -16.76 23.59 14.70
C LYS A 282 -16.92 23.03 13.29
N ARG A 283 -17.74 21.98 13.09
CA ARG A 283 -18.05 21.44 11.75
C ARG A 283 -19.18 22.21 11.08
N LEU A 284 -20.24 22.55 11.81
CA LEU A 284 -21.33 23.38 11.31
C LEU A 284 -20.82 24.77 10.88
N ALA A 285 -20.09 25.47 11.76
CA ALA A 285 -19.51 26.78 11.43
C ALA A 285 -18.54 26.72 10.24
N TRP A 286 -17.85 25.60 10.02
CA TRP A 286 -16.96 25.41 8.86
C TRP A 286 -17.74 25.19 7.56
N ILE A 287 -18.84 24.45 7.60
CA ILE A 287 -19.74 24.24 6.44
C ILE A 287 -20.44 25.55 6.05
N GLU A 288 -20.96 26.29 7.03
CA GLU A 288 -21.58 27.61 6.81
C GLU A 288 -20.57 28.61 6.22
N GLN A 289 -19.34 28.62 6.73
CA GLN A 289 -18.24 29.43 6.16
C GLN A 289 -17.88 28.99 4.73
N LEU A 290 -17.87 27.69 4.41
CA LEU A 290 -17.61 27.23 3.05
C LEU A 290 -18.73 27.61 2.08
N GLN A 291 -20.00 27.47 2.48
CA GLN A 291 -21.16 27.89 1.69
C GLN A 291 -21.14 29.39 1.42
N ALA A 292 -20.81 30.20 2.42
CA ALA A 292 -20.69 31.65 2.26
C ALA A 292 -19.48 32.08 1.40
N TRP A 293 -18.36 31.35 1.46
CA TRP A 293 -17.12 31.74 0.80
C TRP A 293 -17.01 31.23 -0.65
N ARG A 294 -17.57 30.04 -0.94
CA ARG A 294 -17.52 29.38 -2.26
C ARG A 294 -18.77 28.50 -2.46
N PRO A 295 -19.96 29.08 -2.74
CA PRO A 295 -21.20 28.30 -2.86
C PRO A 295 -21.12 27.20 -3.94
N GLN A 296 -20.41 27.43 -5.06
CA GLN A 296 -20.17 26.41 -6.08
C GLN A 296 -19.28 25.21 -5.68
N LEU A 297 -18.66 25.20 -4.48
CA LEU A 297 -17.95 24.02 -3.96
C LEU A 297 -18.87 23.06 -3.19
N VAL A 298 -20.09 23.47 -2.83
CA VAL A 298 -21.07 22.59 -2.17
C VAL A 298 -21.98 22.02 -3.25
N THR A 299 -21.44 21.03 -3.98
CA THR A 299 -22.16 20.32 -5.04
C THR A 299 -23.11 19.26 -4.47
N ALA A 300 -24.10 18.85 -5.26
CA ALA A 300 -24.97 17.72 -4.91
C ALA A 300 -24.15 16.44 -4.64
N GLU A 301 -23.02 16.25 -5.33
CA GLU A 301 -22.10 15.12 -5.14
C GLU A 301 -21.38 15.17 -3.79
N LEU A 302 -21.02 16.37 -3.29
CA LEU A 302 -20.45 16.52 -1.95
C LEU A 302 -21.51 16.20 -0.87
N VAL A 303 -22.75 16.63 -1.09
CA VAL A 303 -23.90 16.31 -0.23
C VAL A 303 -24.21 14.82 -0.26
N ASP A 304 -24.17 14.16 -1.42
CA ASP A 304 -24.35 12.71 -1.55
C ASP A 304 -23.19 11.93 -0.93
N TYR A 305 -21.94 12.38 -1.06
CA TYR A 305 -20.78 11.76 -0.40
C TYR A 305 -20.88 11.83 1.12
N MET A 306 -21.28 12.98 1.66
CA MET A 306 -21.53 13.15 3.10
C MET A 306 -22.75 12.33 3.56
N SER A 307 -23.81 12.26 2.75
CA SER A 307 -25.01 11.44 3.01
C SER A 307 -24.70 9.95 3.04
N ASN A 308 -23.90 9.46 2.08
CA ASN A 308 -23.45 8.07 2.04
C ASN A 308 -22.55 7.75 3.25
N THR A 309 -21.66 8.66 3.65
CA THR A 309 -20.85 8.51 4.87
C THR A 309 -21.72 8.47 6.13
N LEU A 310 -22.79 9.28 6.19
CA LEU A 310 -23.79 9.23 7.25
C LEU A 310 -24.56 7.90 7.26
N LEU A 311 -25.01 7.43 6.09
CA LEU A 311 -25.73 6.17 5.91
C LEU A 311 -24.87 4.97 6.33
N ASP A 312 -23.58 4.95 5.96
CA ASP A 312 -22.61 3.92 6.34
C ASP A 312 -22.43 3.86 7.86
N ASN A 313 -22.34 5.02 8.52
CA ASN A 313 -22.27 5.12 9.97
C ASN A 313 -23.60 4.72 10.64
N LEU A 314 -24.74 5.03 10.02
CA LEU A 314 -26.07 4.61 10.47
C LEU A 314 -26.21 3.08 10.41
N VAL A 315 -25.86 2.46 9.28
CA VAL A 315 -25.89 1.00 9.08
C VAL A 315 -24.99 0.28 10.09
N ARG A 316 -23.78 0.80 10.34
CA ARG A 316 -22.88 0.28 11.39
C ARG A 316 -23.46 0.42 12.80
N ALA A 317 -24.11 1.54 13.11
CA ALA A 317 -24.77 1.73 14.41
C ALA A 317 -26.00 0.83 14.57
N LEU A 318 -26.80 0.65 13.52
CA LEU A 318 -27.98 -0.22 13.53
C LEU A 318 -27.58 -1.70 13.66
N GLY A 319 -26.52 -2.13 12.97
CA GLY A 319 -26.01 -3.51 12.98
C GLY A 319 -25.18 -3.91 14.21
N THR A 320 -24.80 -2.97 15.07
CA THR A 320 -24.05 -3.27 16.32
C THR A 320 -24.95 -3.49 17.54
N GLY A 321 -26.28 -3.49 17.37
CA GLY A 321 -27.24 -3.82 18.43
C GLY A 321 -27.38 -2.79 19.56
N ASN A 322 -26.62 -1.69 19.52
CA ASN A 322 -26.74 -0.62 20.51
C ASN A 322 -28.12 0.04 20.46
N SER A 323 -28.72 0.25 21.63
CA SER A 323 -29.97 1.00 21.78
C SER A 323 -29.82 2.45 21.33
N TYR A 324 -30.91 3.05 20.84
CA TYR A 324 -30.94 4.42 20.33
C TYR A 324 -30.50 5.44 21.39
N GLY A 325 -29.22 5.83 21.36
CA GLY A 325 -28.71 6.94 22.15
C GLY A 325 -29.12 8.30 21.55
N PRO A 326 -29.18 9.39 22.34
CA PRO A 326 -29.63 10.71 21.87
C PRO A 326 -28.85 11.28 20.66
N ARG A 327 -27.58 10.87 20.51
CA ARG A 327 -26.73 11.25 19.38
C ARG A 327 -27.13 10.60 18.06
N LEU A 328 -27.85 9.48 18.09
CA LEU A 328 -28.31 8.77 16.90
C LEU A 328 -29.67 9.27 16.43
N SER A 329 -30.59 9.67 17.31
CA SER A 329 -31.86 10.29 16.87
C SER A 329 -31.57 11.60 16.14
N ALA A 330 -30.76 12.49 16.73
CA ALA A 330 -30.37 13.75 16.10
C ALA A 330 -29.73 13.58 14.70
N GLY A 331 -29.01 12.46 14.47
CA GLY A 331 -28.46 12.14 13.14
C GLY A 331 -29.51 11.64 12.14
N VAL A 332 -30.52 10.89 12.59
CA VAL A 332 -31.67 10.46 11.77
C VAL A 332 -32.57 11.64 11.46
N ASP A 333 -32.89 12.46 12.47
CA ASP A 333 -33.73 13.65 12.34
C ASP A 333 -33.09 14.68 11.38
N LEU A 334 -31.77 14.86 11.46
CA LEU A 334 -31.02 15.68 10.51
C LEU A 334 -31.08 15.10 9.08
N ALA A 335 -30.84 13.79 8.91
CA ALA A 335 -30.87 13.16 7.59
C ALA A 335 -32.27 13.17 6.94
N LEU A 336 -33.34 13.11 7.74
CA LEU A 336 -34.73 13.29 7.28
C LEU A 336 -35.09 14.76 7.01
N SER A 337 -34.31 15.72 7.52
CA SER A 337 -34.49 17.16 7.24
C SER A 337 -33.78 17.66 5.98
N LEU A 338 -32.87 16.86 5.40
CA LEU A 338 -32.15 17.22 4.16
C LEU A 338 -33.07 17.09 2.94
N PRO A 339 -33.01 18.00 1.95
CA PRO A 339 -33.87 17.98 0.76
C PRO A 339 -33.40 16.94 -0.27
N ASN A 340 -33.45 15.66 0.10
CA ASN A 340 -33.09 14.52 -0.75
C ASN A 340 -34.09 13.38 -0.52
N ASP A 341 -35.22 13.45 -1.22
CA ASP A 341 -36.36 12.52 -1.11
C ASP A 341 -35.96 11.05 -1.25
N ARG A 342 -34.92 10.78 -2.07
CA ARG A 342 -34.40 9.43 -2.29
C ARG A 342 -33.66 8.87 -1.08
N LEU A 343 -32.86 9.70 -0.41
CA LEU A 343 -32.20 9.35 0.85
C LEU A 343 -33.24 9.20 1.98
N GLN A 344 -34.21 10.10 2.05
CA GLN A 344 -35.30 10.03 3.02
C GLN A 344 -36.07 8.70 2.90
N GLU A 345 -36.48 8.30 1.70
CA GLU A 345 -37.19 7.03 1.50
C GLU A 345 -36.31 5.81 1.79
N GLN A 346 -35.02 5.84 1.47
CA GLN A 346 -34.09 4.75 1.84
C GLN A 346 -33.96 4.60 3.36
N ILE A 347 -33.84 5.71 4.10
CA ILE A 347 -33.81 5.70 5.56
C ILE A 347 -35.16 5.24 6.13
N ARG A 348 -36.29 5.69 5.56
CA ARG A 348 -37.64 5.28 5.95
C ARG A 348 -37.85 3.77 5.78
N LEU A 349 -37.44 3.21 4.64
CA LEU A 349 -37.50 1.77 4.36
C LEU A 349 -36.63 0.96 5.32
N LEU A 350 -35.40 1.39 5.62
CA LEU A 350 -34.53 0.71 6.60
C LEU A 350 -35.12 0.72 8.02
N LEU A 351 -35.76 1.82 8.43
CA LEU A 351 -36.44 1.93 9.72
C LEU A 351 -37.73 1.08 9.78
N GLU A 352 -38.47 0.98 8.68
CA GLU A 352 -39.63 0.08 8.58
C GLU A 352 -39.22 -1.39 8.58
N ASP A 353 -38.17 -1.76 7.84
CA ASP A 353 -37.69 -3.14 7.76
C ASP A 353 -37.20 -3.65 9.12
N ARG A 354 -36.46 -2.81 9.86
CA ARG A 354 -36.08 -3.10 11.25
C ARG A 354 -37.30 -3.30 12.15
N LYS A 355 -38.33 -2.44 12.06
CA LYS A 355 -39.59 -2.60 12.82
C LYS A 355 -40.35 -3.88 12.49
N ARG A 356 -40.18 -4.45 11.29
CA ARG A 356 -40.80 -5.73 10.88
C ARG A 356 -40.01 -6.96 11.33
N HIS A 357 -38.72 -6.81 11.63
CA HIS A 357 -37.80 -7.93 11.82
C HIS A 357 -37.36 -8.23 13.27
N ASP A 358 -37.87 -7.52 14.27
CA ASP A 358 -37.67 -7.82 15.71
C ASP A 358 -38.34 -9.16 16.18
N GLY A 359 -38.67 -10.10 15.29
CA GLY A 359 -39.26 -11.39 15.70
C GLY A 359 -39.69 -12.44 14.67
N ALA A 360 -38.98 -12.69 13.54
CA ALA A 360 -39.20 -13.91 12.74
C ALA A 360 -38.05 -14.25 11.77
N VAL A 361 -37.79 -15.55 11.56
CA VAL A 361 -36.88 -16.06 10.51
C VAL A 361 -37.62 -16.09 9.16
N ALA A 362 -37.12 -15.37 8.16
CA ALA A 362 -37.72 -15.28 6.84
C ALA A 362 -36.89 -15.97 5.74
N SER A 363 -37.56 -16.60 4.77
CA SER A 363 -36.94 -17.10 3.53
C SER A 363 -37.12 -16.09 2.40
N VAL A 364 -36.02 -15.57 1.86
CA VAL A 364 -36.04 -14.53 0.81
C VAL A 364 -35.95 -15.16 -0.59
N ARG A 365 -36.74 -14.68 -1.55
CA ARG A 365 -36.60 -15.01 -2.99
C ARG A 365 -35.65 -14.04 -3.68
N MET A 366 -34.88 -14.54 -4.64
CA MET A 366 -34.00 -13.73 -5.51
C MET A 366 -34.81 -12.68 -6.30
N PRO A 367 -34.46 -11.38 -6.24
CA PRO A 367 -35.06 -10.36 -7.08
C PRO A 367 -34.71 -10.55 -8.55
N GLU A 368 -35.66 -10.27 -9.44
CA GLU A 368 -35.43 -10.42 -10.89
C GLU A 368 -34.54 -9.30 -11.45
N SER A 369 -34.56 -8.09 -10.88
CA SER A 369 -33.79 -6.93 -11.36
C SER A 369 -32.32 -6.95 -10.95
N PRO A 370 -31.37 -6.50 -11.81
CA PRO A 370 -29.94 -6.47 -11.48
C PRO A 370 -29.59 -5.64 -10.24
N ALA A 371 -30.29 -4.53 -10.02
CA ALA A 371 -30.12 -3.69 -8.83
C ALA A 371 -30.60 -4.40 -7.55
N GLY A 372 -31.74 -5.09 -7.61
CA GLY A 372 -32.25 -5.90 -6.49
C GLY A 372 -31.31 -7.06 -6.15
N ARG A 373 -30.71 -7.72 -7.15
CA ARG A 373 -29.70 -8.77 -6.93
C ARG A 373 -28.44 -8.22 -6.27
N ARG A 374 -27.93 -7.05 -6.68
CA ARG A 374 -26.79 -6.40 -6.01
C ARG A 374 -27.11 -6.04 -4.55
N ALA A 375 -28.28 -5.46 -4.28
CA ALA A 375 -28.70 -5.13 -2.92
C ALA A 375 -28.81 -6.38 -2.02
N LEU A 376 -29.43 -7.46 -2.52
CA LEU A 376 -29.53 -8.72 -1.78
C LEU A 376 -28.16 -9.37 -1.55
N LEU A 377 -27.24 -9.33 -2.54
CA LEU A 377 -25.88 -9.84 -2.39
C LEU A 377 -25.08 -9.04 -1.35
N ILE A 378 -25.22 -7.72 -1.30
CA ILE A 378 -24.60 -6.88 -0.26
C ILE A 378 -25.13 -7.26 1.13
N ALA A 379 -26.45 -7.41 1.28
CA ALA A 379 -27.07 -7.82 2.55
C ALA A 379 -26.65 -9.24 3.00
N LEU A 380 -26.57 -10.21 2.08
CA LEU A 380 -26.07 -11.56 2.34
C LEU A 380 -24.55 -11.63 2.58
N TRP A 381 -23.80 -10.61 2.17
CA TRP A 381 -22.36 -10.51 2.44
C TRP A 381 -22.09 -9.90 3.82
N THR A 382 -22.96 -9.00 4.29
CA THR A 382 -22.89 -8.43 5.65
C THR A 382 -23.44 -9.38 6.73
N CYS A 383 -24.34 -10.32 6.38
CA CYS A 383 -24.91 -11.31 7.30
C CYS A 383 -24.47 -12.72 6.92
N ARG A 384 -23.60 -13.36 7.73
CA ARG A 384 -23.03 -14.70 7.45
C ARG A 384 -24.11 -15.75 7.11
N PRO A 385 -24.18 -16.27 5.87
CA PRO A 385 -25.07 -17.37 5.53
C PRO A 385 -24.52 -18.71 6.06
N VAL A 386 -25.40 -19.58 6.56
CA VAL A 386 -25.02 -20.87 7.17
C VAL A 386 -25.16 -22.04 6.17
N GLY A 387 -25.78 -21.80 5.01
CA GLY A 387 -25.84 -22.77 3.91
C GLY A 387 -26.91 -22.43 2.88
N CYS A 388 -26.82 -23.11 1.72
CA CYS A 388 -27.78 -23.03 0.62
C CYS A 388 -28.41 -24.42 0.41
N ASP A 389 -29.74 -24.50 0.29
CA ASP A 389 -30.41 -25.76 -0.03
C ASP A 389 -30.36 -26.10 -1.53
N ARG A 390 -30.77 -27.33 -1.89
CA ARG A 390 -30.77 -27.81 -3.29
C ARG A 390 -31.71 -27.02 -4.23
N ASN A 391 -32.51 -26.10 -3.70
CA ASN A 391 -33.43 -25.23 -4.44
C ASN A 391 -32.97 -23.76 -4.43
N GLY A 392 -31.74 -23.47 -4.00
CA GLY A 392 -31.16 -22.12 -4.04
C GLY A 392 -31.58 -21.20 -2.89
N ARG A 393 -32.13 -21.73 -1.78
CA ARG A 393 -32.56 -20.91 -0.63
C ARG A 393 -31.48 -20.88 0.45
N PHE A 394 -31.17 -19.69 0.95
CA PHE A 394 -30.18 -19.47 2.01
C PHE A 394 -30.83 -19.43 3.40
N LYS A 395 -30.13 -19.96 4.41
CA LYS A 395 -30.48 -19.81 5.83
C LYS A 395 -29.44 -18.95 6.57
N VAL A 396 -29.91 -18.13 7.50
CA VAL A 396 -29.10 -17.28 8.40
C VAL A 396 -29.51 -17.61 9.84
N ASP A 397 -28.53 -17.72 10.74
CA ASP A 397 -28.74 -18.01 12.17
C ASP A 397 -28.38 -16.76 13.01
N SER A 398 -29.11 -16.53 14.10
CA SER A 398 -29.09 -15.29 14.88
C SER A 398 -28.43 -15.43 16.26
N LYS A 399 -27.72 -16.53 16.53
CA LYS A 399 -27.09 -16.78 17.84
C LYS A 399 -25.59 -17.05 17.77
N ASN A 400 -24.80 -15.98 17.97
CA ASN A 400 -23.45 -16.05 18.52
C ASN A 400 -23.10 -14.73 19.22
N VAL A 401 -23.37 -14.67 20.52
CA VAL A 401 -23.02 -13.55 21.40
C VAL A 401 -22.05 -14.08 22.46
N TYR A 402 -20.80 -13.64 22.43
CA TYR A 402 -19.86 -13.86 23.54
C TYR A 402 -20.04 -12.73 24.55
N GLY A 403 -20.62 -13.06 25.71
CA GLY A 403 -20.78 -12.16 26.85
C GLY A 403 -19.77 -12.49 27.96
N ASP A 404 -19.42 -11.47 28.74
CA ASP A 404 -18.50 -11.51 29.89
C ASP A 404 -18.97 -12.51 30.98
N PRO A 405 -18.13 -13.48 31.41
CA PRO A 405 -18.49 -14.48 32.42
C PRO A 405 -18.55 -13.94 33.87
N HIS A 406 -18.25 -12.66 34.14
CA HIS A 406 -18.16 -12.13 35.50
C HIS A 406 -19.23 -11.12 35.92
N TYR A 407 -20.25 -10.85 35.09
CA TYR A 407 -21.38 -10.03 35.51
C TYR A 407 -22.39 -10.81 36.38
N ARG A 408 -22.54 -10.42 37.65
CA ARG A 408 -23.66 -10.83 38.51
C ARG A 408 -24.53 -9.62 38.85
N PRO A 409 -25.84 -9.62 38.54
CA PRO A 409 -26.75 -8.59 39.02
C PRO A 409 -26.99 -8.73 40.54
N PRO A 410 -27.34 -7.64 41.25
CA PRO A 410 -27.73 -7.70 42.65
C PRO A 410 -29.02 -8.51 42.83
N LYS A 411 -29.15 -9.21 43.96
CA LYS A 411 -30.42 -9.81 44.38
C LYS A 411 -31.33 -8.74 45.00
N ALA A 412 -32.64 -8.99 44.89
CA ALA A 412 -33.74 -8.10 45.27
C ALA A 412 -33.65 -7.55 46.70
#